data_AF-A0A2W4IBC1-F1
#
_entry.id   AF-A0A2W4IBC1-F1
#
_cell.length_a   1.000
_cell.length_b   1.000
_cell.length_c   1.000
_cell.angle_alpha   90.00
_cell.angle_beta   90.00
_cell.angle_gamma   90.00
#
_symmetry.space_group_name_H-M   'P 1'
#
loop_
_entity.id
_entity.type
_entity.pdbx_description
1 polymer ?
#
loop_
_entity_poly.entity_id
_entity_poly.type
_entity_poly.pdbx_seq_one_letter_code
_entity_poly.pdbx_strand_id
1 'polypeptide(L)'
;MPDIASDSKSKASDAHKSDTAVNWAEQNILNPALNAGPLAMYNIVADAANLPEVHLQVEEQKPYSPGWFVQGASGGVGAVLPFYLAGKGAGKAMLAADGALAGTRVGEALSPVLTSSRVANITGAAAFGGLQKPDENHTRLGNAIGTGVGFLVFDRGNLLSKQLPVAGRIMAYPMTGFVGGAVMSETSQLASNGKLAPTEVVLQSGVQGMALNTLLPLAHEGFTRISTKSVPSEPVGRQGSGKPGGTSASESKIGAEEVRTNGIISPEGGLEGAFSKVALRNSTELRALSKSYSNWVNETKPSYPATEEFAKLSPNEIVQRGFYHPEATNLDLLKTFQDAKPRPLPDAKVVASEVGKSMESMPMAKPTGDLVLGEWNMEFLTGDKAQYFSDTYKHIVPRHHLMFVEETNVDGLARVAKDNGYNYEVSRDNSRGQAVGFLVHPRLKVLGTHTYEEVANVHNIPDLRPAFRVDLLDTASGEKFSAVTVHLKSMRGGPEATAPVRTEQARILAASLGKDFRGIVAGDWNTFLDKTRELDPLLNAGFKIANPGDTTSTQSMGGRLDGFLYKGIPWLMSNPEVRPFFQNPRITRGLSDHGLLSTTLRPQRTTVPILQYIPTWASFDRSRN
;
A
#
# COMPACT_ATOMS: atom_id res chain seq x y z
N MET A 1 75.39 -18.45 -51.24
CA MET A 1 75.52 -19.41 -50.12
C MET A 1 76.31 -18.73 -49.00
N PRO A 2 76.00 -18.94 -47.71
CA PRO A 2 74.81 -19.61 -47.16
C PRO A 2 74.14 -18.86 -45.99
N ASP A 3 72.98 -19.40 -45.62
CA ASP A 3 72.13 -19.17 -44.44
C ASP A 3 72.87 -19.22 -43.09
N ILE A 4 72.29 -18.59 -42.06
CA ILE A 4 72.07 -19.17 -40.72
C ILE A 4 70.88 -18.45 -40.07
N ALA A 5 69.91 -19.25 -39.64
CA ALA A 5 68.68 -18.87 -38.96
C ALA A 5 68.92 -18.32 -37.54
N SER A 6 68.20 -17.27 -37.15
CA SER A 6 68.00 -16.93 -35.74
C SER A 6 66.62 -17.42 -35.29
N ASP A 7 66.66 -18.63 -34.73
CA ASP A 7 65.60 -19.29 -33.97
C ASP A 7 65.22 -18.40 -32.77
N SER A 8 64.11 -17.65 -32.85
CA SER A 8 63.46 -17.06 -31.67
C SER A 8 62.17 -17.82 -31.37
N LYS A 9 62.35 -19.07 -30.94
CA LYS A 9 61.29 -19.88 -30.33
C LYS A 9 60.79 -19.20 -29.07
N SER A 10 59.52 -18.81 -29.12
CA SER A 10 58.51 -18.99 -28.07
C SER A 10 59.05 -19.04 -26.62
N LYS A 11 59.07 -17.88 -25.97
CA LYS A 11 58.89 -17.78 -24.51
C LYS A 11 57.75 -16.79 -24.23
N ALA A 12 56.55 -17.21 -24.61
CA ALA A 12 55.29 -16.58 -24.24
C ALA A 12 54.27 -17.67 -23.88
N SER A 13 54.69 -18.59 -23.03
CA SER A 13 53.82 -19.45 -22.25
C SER A 13 54.53 -19.64 -20.91
N ASP A 14 53.78 -19.68 -19.82
CA ASP A 14 54.25 -19.96 -18.45
C ASP A 14 54.56 -18.74 -17.57
N ALA A 15 53.72 -17.70 -17.69
CA ALA A 15 53.44 -16.78 -16.60
C ALA A 15 51.95 -16.77 -16.21
N HIS A 16 51.21 -17.87 -16.39
CA HIS A 16 49.98 -18.11 -15.64
C HIS A 16 50.35 -18.61 -14.23
N LYS A 17 50.99 -17.74 -13.44
CA LYS A 17 50.93 -17.89 -11.98
C LYS A 17 49.46 -17.73 -11.63
N SER A 18 48.92 -18.72 -10.94
CA SER A 18 47.54 -18.77 -10.45
C SER A 18 47.02 -17.39 -10.08
N ASP A 19 46.28 -16.74 -10.97
CA ASP A 19 45.37 -15.68 -10.57
C ASP A 19 44.41 -16.35 -9.63
N THR A 20 44.63 -16.10 -8.34
CA THR A 20 43.74 -16.62 -7.31
C THR A 20 42.34 -16.12 -7.65
N ALA A 21 41.31 -16.91 -7.37
CA ALA A 21 39.92 -16.49 -7.59
C ALA A 21 39.62 -15.12 -6.93
N VAL A 22 40.38 -14.76 -5.89
CA VAL A 22 40.39 -13.45 -5.24
C VAL A 22 40.86 -12.33 -6.18
N ASN A 23 42.04 -12.47 -6.82
CA ASN A 23 42.54 -11.48 -7.78
C ASN A 23 41.57 -11.28 -8.95
N TRP A 24 41.00 -12.38 -9.46
CA TRP A 24 40.02 -12.29 -10.54
C TRP A 24 38.76 -11.55 -10.11
N ALA A 25 38.21 -11.86 -8.92
CA ALA A 25 37.03 -11.18 -8.38
C ALA A 25 37.30 -9.71 -8.06
N GLU A 26 38.49 -9.39 -7.55
CA GLU A 26 38.92 -8.02 -7.31
C GLU A 26 38.94 -7.22 -8.63
N GLN A 27 39.60 -7.76 -9.65
CA GLN A 27 39.76 -7.11 -10.96
C GLN A 27 38.46 -7.01 -11.76
N ASN A 28 37.56 -7.99 -11.64
CA ASN A 28 36.37 -8.07 -12.49
C ASN A 28 35.06 -7.66 -11.80
N ILE A 29 35.03 -7.63 -10.46
CA ILE A 29 33.82 -7.33 -9.69
C ILE A 29 34.03 -6.11 -8.80
N LEU A 30 35.00 -6.18 -7.87
CA LEU A 30 35.16 -5.16 -6.84
C LEU A 30 35.66 -3.82 -7.42
N ASN A 31 36.75 -3.84 -8.18
CA ASN A 31 37.36 -2.63 -8.72
C ASN A 31 36.41 -1.90 -9.70
N PRO A 32 35.73 -2.56 -10.66
CA PRO A 32 34.74 -1.91 -11.50
C PRO A 32 33.59 -1.28 -10.69
N ALA A 33 33.09 -1.96 -9.66
CA ALA A 33 32.02 -1.42 -8.81
C ALA A 33 32.48 -0.21 -7.99
N LEU A 34 33.70 -0.25 -7.44
CA LEU A 34 34.27 0.87 -6.69
C LEU A 34 34.56 2.08 -7.59
N ASN A 35 35.10 1.85 -8.78
CA ASN A 35 35.34 2.88 -9.80
C ASN A 35 34.02 3.57 -10.21
N ALA A 36 32.97 2.80 -10.51
CA ALA A 36 31.67 3.33 -10.92
C ALA A 36 30.83 3.92 -9.77
N GLY A 37 31.17 3.61 -8.51
CA GLY A 37 30.42 4.01 -7.32
C GLY A 37 31.10 5.11 -6.51
N PRO A 38 31.68 4.80 -5.33
CA PRO A 38 32.31 5.79 -4.45
C PRO A 38 33.41 6.61 -5.12
N LEU A 39 34.26 6.00 -5.96
CA LEU A 39 35.36 6.70 -6.61
C LEU A 39 34.86 7.64 -7.71
N ALA A 40 33.80 7.30 -8.44
CA ALA A 40 33.17 8.22 -9.37
C ALA A 40 32.69 9.50 -8.68
N MET A 41 32.09 9.40 -7.49
CA MET A 41 31.67 10.57 -6.71
C MET A 41 32.87 11.40 -6.21
N TYR A 42 33.94 10.73 -5.74
CA TYR A 42 35.17 11.41 -5.37
C TYR A 42 35.79 12.14 -6.57
N ASN A 43 35.88 11.49 -7.73
CA ASN A 43 36.50 12.03 -8.93
C ASN A 43 35.74 13.24 -9.49
N ILE A 44 34.41 13.30 -9.33
CA ILE A 44 33.64 14.53 -9.64
C ILE A 44 34.11 15.70 -8.78
N VAL A 45 34.30 15.49 -7.48
CA VAL A 45 34.77 16.53 -6.56
C VAL A 45 36.24 16.87 -6.84
N ALA A 46 37.06 15.85 -7.12
CA ALA A 46 38.47 16.02 -7.40
C ALA A 46 38.68 16.86 -8.67
N ASP A 47 37.99 16.53 -9.75
CA ASP A 47 38.02 17.28 -11.01
C ASP A 47 37.53 18.73 -10.81
N ALA A 48 36.43 18.95 -10.09
CA ALA A 48 35.95 20.30 -9.78
C ALA A 48 36.92 21.13 -8.91
N ALA A 49 37.74 20.47 -8.09
CA ALA A 49 38.72 21.08 -7.19
C ALA A 49 40.16 21.04 -7.72
N ASN A 50 40.39 20.56 -8.94
CA ASN A 50 41.73 20.28 -9.51
C ASN A 50 42.62 19.40 -8.60
N LEU A 51 42.03 18.43 -7.90
CA LEU A 51 42.72 17.44 -7.11
C LEU A 51 43.01 16.17 -7.95
N PRO A 52 44.00 15.34 -7.54
CA PRO A 52 44.27 14.07 -8.21
C PRO A 52 43.06 13.12 -8.16
N GLU A 53 42.65 12.63 -9.32
CA GLU A 53 41.67 11.56 -9.45
C GLU A 53 42.24 10.22 -8.98
N VAL A 54 41.36 9.37 -8.46
CA VAL A 54 41.68 8.02 -8.00
C VAL A 54 40.89 7.02 -8.82
N HIS A 55 41.62 6.15 -9.52
CA HIS A 55 41.06 5.03 -10.27
C HIS A 55 41.78 3.76 -9.84
N LEU A 56 41.01 2.72 -9.51
CA LEU A 56 41.57 1.39 -9.34
C LEU A 56 41.89 0.83 -10.71
N GLN A 57 43.07 0.25 -10.87
CA GLN A 57 43.43 -0.43 -12.11
C GLN A 57 42.49 -1.62 -12.32
N VAL A 58 41.88 -1.64 -13.51
CA VAL A 58 41.02 -2.71 -14.00
C VAL A 58 41.62 -3.14 -15.33
N GLU A 59 42.04 -4.40 -15.41
CA GLU A 59 42.49 -4.96 -16.69
C GLU A 59 41.31 -5.06 -17.65
N GLU A 60 41.34 -4.30 -18.74
CA GLU A 60 40.30 -4.33 -19.76
C GLU A 60 40.18 -5.72 -20.36
N GLN A 61 39.00 -6.33 -20.19
CA GLN A 61 38.74 -7.65 -20.74
C GLN A 61 38.38 -7.54 -22.22
N LYS A 62 38.76 -8.57 -22.99
CA LYS A 62 38.43 -8.66 -24.42
C LYS A 62 36.93 -8.41 -24.63
N PRO A 63 36.52 -7.53 -25.57
CA PRO A 63 35.11 -7.30 -25.87
C PRO A 63 34.36 -8.61 -26.08
N TYR A 64 33.11 -8.67 -25.59
CA TYR A 64 32.23 -9.84 -25.68
C TYR A 64 32.68 -11.07 -24.84
N SER A 65 33.77 -10.98 -24.08
CA SER A 65 34.17 -12.06 -23.17
C SER A 65 33.29 -12.11 -21.91
N PRO A 66 33.24 -13.24 -21.19
CA PRO A 66 32.57 -13.32 -19.90
C PRO A 66 33.12 -12.30 -18.88
N GLY A 67 34.45 -12.08 -18.86
CA GLY A 67 35.07 -11.07 -18.00
C GLY A 67 34.59 -9.66 -18.31
N TRP A 68 34.47 -9.30 -19.59
CA TRP A 68 33.94 -8.01 -20.02
C TRP A 68 32.48 -7.81 -19.57
N PHE A 69 31.65 -8.85 -19.69
CA PHE A 69 30.26 -8.79 -19.22
C PHE A 69 30.19 -8.62 -17.68
N VAL A 70 31.02 -9.35 -16.93
CA VAL A 70 31.09 -9.27 -15.47
C VAL A 70 31.56 -7.88 -15.02
N GLN A 71 32.57 -7.29 -15.67
CA GLN A 71 33.01 -5.92 -15.42
C GLN A 71 31.90 -4.90 -15.69
N GLY A 72 31.20 -5.04 -16.83
CA GLY A 72 30.05 -4.20 -17.17
C GLY A 72 28.93 -4.28 -16.13
N ALA A 73 28.52 -5.49 -15.75
CA ALA A 73 27.47 -5.68 -14.75
C ALA A 73 27.88 -5.12 -13.38
N SER A 74 29.13 -5.34 -12.96
CA SER A 74 29.67 -4.86 -11.68
C SER A 74 29.80 -3.34 -11.64
N GLY A 75 30.20 -2.72 -12.74
CA GLY A 75 30.15 -1.26 -12.90
C GLY A 75 28.72 -0.72 -12.77
N GLY A 76 27.74 -1.39 -13.39
CA GLY A 76 26.33 -1.05 -13.23
C GLY A 76 25.84 -1.14 -11.77
N VAL A 77 26.28 -2.16 -11.02
CA VAL A 77 26.02 -2.29 -9.57
C VAL A 77 26.63 -1.13 -8.79
N GLY A 78 27.89 -0.79 -9.06
CA GLY A 78 28.59 0.33 -8.42
C GLY A 78 27.90 1.67 -8.63
N ALA A 79 27.39 1.90 -9.84
CA ALA A 79 26.70 3.13 -10.23
C ALA A 79 25.35 3.35 -9.53
N VAL A 80 24.76 2.32 -8.91
CA VAL A 80 23.46 2.42 -8.22
C VAL A 80 23.49 3.50 -7.12
N LEU A 81 24.55 3.56 -6.31
CA LEU A 81 24.62 4.47 -5.18
C LEU A 81 24.72 5.95 -5.63
N PRO A 82 25.62 6.35 -6.54
CA PRO A 82 25.67 7.72 -7.05
C PRO A 82 24.35 8.18 -7.67
N PHE A 83 23.72 7.35 -8.52
CA PHE A 83 22.45 7.70 -9.16
C PHE A 83 21.30 7.81 -8.16
N TYR A 84 21.26 6.95 -7.14
CA TYR A 84 20.31 7.06 -6.04
C TYR A 84 20.47 8.38 -5.28
N LEU A 85 21.70 8.75 -4.93
CA LEU A 85 21.99 9.98 -4.20
C LEU A 85 21.67 11.22 -5.04
N ALA A 86 21.99 11.18 -6.33
CA ALA A 86 21.68 12.25 -7.27
C ALA A 86 20.16 12.46 -7.42
N GLY A 87 19.39 11.38 -7.59
CA GLY A 87 17.92 11.42 -7.62
C GLY A 87 17.32 11.99 -6.33
N LYS A 88 17.85 11.60 -5.16
CA LYS A 88 17.42 12.17 -3.87
C LYS A 88 17.80 13.64 -3.71
N GLY A 89 18.99 14.03 -4.14
CA GLY A 89 19.47 15.42 -4.11
C GLY A 89 18.59 16.32 -4.98
N ALA A 90 18.37 15.93 -6.24
CA ALA A 90 17.48 16.62 -7.17
C ALA A 90 16.06 16.71 -6.61
N GLY A 91 15.53 15.61 -6.05
CA GLY A 91 14.21 15.63 -5.40
C GLY A 91 14.12 16.67 -4.27
N LYS A 92 15.15 16.79 -3.42
CA LYS A 92 15.17 17.83 -2.37
C LYS A 92 15.21 19.25 -2.97
N ALA A 93 15.99 19.47 -4.02
CA ALA A 93 16.10 20.78 -4.66
C ALA A 93 14.80 21.18 -5.37
N MET A 94 14.16 20.24 -6.08
CA MET A 94 12.89 20.47 -6.77
C MET A 94 11.74 20.73 -5.78
N LEU A 95 11.72 20.02 -4.64
CA LEU A 95 10.77 20.30 -3.56
C LEU A 95 11.01 21.67 -2.91
N ALA A 96 12.27 22.10 -2.75
CA ALA A 96 12.58 23.44 -2.27
C ALA A 96 12.15 24.52 -3.28
N ALA A 97 12.31 24.27 -4.57
CA ALA A 97 11.85 25.16 -5.63
C ALA A 97 10.31 25.24 -5.69
N ASP A 98 9.61 24.11 -5.55
CA ASP A 98 8.15 24.06 -5.44
C ASP A 98 7.65 24.90 -4.25
N GLY A 99 8.27 24.72 -3.08
CA GLY A 99 7.96 25.51 -1.88
C GLY A 99 8.22 27.01 -2.06
N ALA A 100 9.27 27.39 -2.78
CA ALA A 100 9.58 28.79 -3.07
C ALA A 100 8.61 29.43 -4.09
N LEU A 101 7.99 28.62 -4.96
CA LEU A 101 7.04 29.06 -5.97
C LEU A 101 5.57 28.91 -5.54
N ALA A 102 5.31 28.34 -4.36
CA ALA A 102 3.97 28.09 -3.84
C ALA A 102 3.13 29.38 -3.78
N GLY A 103 1.89 29.30 -4.28
CA GLY A 103 0.98 30.45 -4.36
C GLY A 103 1.18 31.38 -5.56
N THR A 104 2.11 31.04 -6.46
CA THR A 104 2.24 31.69 -7.78
C THR A 104 1.63 30.81 -8.87
N ARG A 105 1.08 31.43 -9.94
CA ARG A 105 0.57 30.68 -11.10
C ARG A 105 1.64 29.81 -11.78
N VAL A 106 2.91 30.26 -11.72
CA VAL A 106 4.06 29.50 -12.25
C VAL A 106 4.35 28.29 -11.37
N GLY A 107 4.30 28.44 -10.04
CA GLY A 107 4.43 27.34 -9.10
C GLY A 107 3.32 26.31 -9.24
N GLU A 108 2.07 26.75 -9.34
CA GLU A 108 0.92 25.84 -9.55
C GLU A 108 1.04 25.04 -10.86
N ALA A 109 1.52 25.65 -11.94
CA ALA A 109 1.73 24.98 -13.22
C ALA A 109 2.91 23.99 -13.20
N LEU A 110 3.97 24.30 -12.46
CA LEU A 110 5.18 23.47 -12.40
C LEU A 110 5.15 22.43 -11.27
N SER A 111 4.26 22.57 -10.28
CA SER A 111 4.21 21.71 -9.09
C SER A 111 4.16 20.21 -9.42
N PRO A 112 3.33 19.72 -10.36
CA PRO A 112 3.31 18.29 -10.72
C PRO A 112 4.66 17.76 -11.24
N VAL A 113 5.45 18.63 -11.88
CA VAL A 113 6.80 18.31 -12.37
C VAL A 113 7.80 18.38 -11.22
N LEU A 114 7.74 19.43 -10.39
CA LEU A 114 8.65 19.68 -9.27
C LEU A 114 8.49 18.68 -8.11
N THR A 115 7.30 18.14 -7.91
CA THR A 115 7.03 17.13 -6.87
C THR A 115 7.18 15.69 -7.38
N SER A 116 7.42 15.48 -8.67
CA SER A 116 7.50 14.14 -9.26
C SER A 116 8.84 13.49 -8.94
N SER A 117 8.79 12.40 -8.18
CA SER A 117 9.99 11.58 -7.90
C SER A 117 10.59 10.92 -9.15
N ARG A 118 9.79 10.71 -10.21
CA ARG A 118 10.28 10.17 -11.49
C ARG A 118 11.08 11.24 -12.23
N VAL A 119 10.53 12.46 -12.29
CA VAL A 119 11.25 13.61 -12.87
C VAL A 119 12.50 13.88 -12.04
N ALA A 120 12.43 13.90 -10.71
CA ALA A 120 13.59 14.08 -9.84
C ALA A 120 14.68 13.02 -10.06
N ASN A 121 14.32 11.75 -10.25
CA ASN A 121 15.29 10.71 -10.57
C ASN A 121 15.94 10.92 -11.94
N ILE A 122 15.17 11.29 -12.96
CA ILE A 122 15.68 11.58 -14.32
C ILE A 122 16.58 12.84 -14.29
N THR A 123 16.12 13.93 -13.67
CA THR A 123 16.86 15.19 -13.51
C THR A 123 18.12 15.00 -12.68
N GLY A 124 18.05 14.23 -11.58
CA GLY A 124 19.20 13.89 -10.78
C GLY A 124 20.22 13.07 -11.55
N ALA A 125 19.77 12.07 -12.32
CA ALA A 125 20.65 11.28 -13.18
C ALA A 125 21.30 12.14 -14.27
N ALA A 126 20.54 13.03 -14.94
CA ALA A 126 21.07 13.98 -15.92
C ALA A 126 22.11 14.93 -15.30
N ALA A 127 21.82 15.48 -14.12
CA ALA A 127 22.76 16.34 -13.40
C ALA A 127 24.03 15.59 -13.04
N PHE A 128 23.92 14.35 -12.55
CA PHE A 128 25.07 13.50 -12.26
C PHE A 128 25.89 13.21 -13.51
N GLY A 129 25.25 12.87 -14.64
CA GLY A 129 25.93 12.68 -15.93
C GLY A 129 26.70 13.93 -16.38
N GLY A 130 26.15 15.13 -16.16
CA GLY A 130 26.86 16.38 -16.46
C GLY A 130 28.03 16.70 -15.54
N LEU A 131 28.00 16.19 -14.30
CA LEU A 131 29.08 16.34 -13.34
C LEU A 131 30.23 15.35 -13.59
N GLN A 132 29.95 14.21 -14.23
CA GLN A 132 31.00 13.27 -14.62
C GLN A 132 31.97 13.91 -15.61
N LYS A 133 33.25 13.59 -15.44
CA LYS A 133 34.28 13.94 -16.41
C LYS A 133 33.93 13.28 -17.75
N PRO A 134 33.93 14.03 -18.86
CA PRO A 134 33.63 13.44 -20.16
C PRO A 134 34.73 12.48 -20.59
N ASP A 135 34.34 11.32 -21.10
CA ASP A 135 35.25 10.44 -21.85
C ASP A 135 35.70 11.11 -23.15
N GLU A 136 36.71 10.52 -23.80
CA GLU A 136 37.13 10.98 -25.13
C GLU A 136 35.94 11.03 -26.08
N ASN A 137 35.72 12.21 -26.68
CA ASN A 137 34.63 12.53 -27.60
C ASN A 137 33.25 12.78 -26.96
N HIS A 138 33.14 12.81 -25.63
CA HIS A 138 31.96 13.27 -24.91
C HIS A 138 32.12 14.71 -24.41
N THR A 139 30.99 15.36 -24.13
CA THR A 139 30.92 16.64 -23.40
C THR A 139 30.07 16.44 -22.16
N ARG A 140 30.22 17.30 -21.15
CA ARG A 140 29.36 17.28 -19.95
C ARG A 140 27.88 17.42 -20.31
N LEU A 141 27.56 18.31 -21.24
CA LEU A 141 26.19 18.49 -21.71
C LEU A 141 25.67 17.23 -22.42
N GLY A 142 26.49 16.62 -23.28
CA GLY A 142 26.15 15.37 -23.93
C GLY A 142 25.89 14.24 -22.91
N ASN A 143 26.75 14.08 -21.92
CA ASN A 143 26.53 13.12 -20.83
C ASN A 143 25.22 13.40 -20.09
N ALA A 144 24.95 14.66 -19.73
CA ALA A 144 23.70 15.02 -19.05
C ALA A 144 22.45 14.65 -19.87
N ILE A 145 22.46 14.97 -21.17
CA ILE A 145 21.36 14.64 -22.08
C ILE A 145 21.23 13.12 -22.23
N GLY A 146 22.33 12.43 -22.53
CA GLY A 146 22.34 10.98 -22.70
C GLY A 146 21.83 10.24 -21.47
N THR A 147 22.34 10.60 -20.29
CA THR A 147 21.90 10.00 -19.02
C THR A 147 20.44 10.29 -18.72
N GLY A 148 19.96 11.51 -18.96
CA GLY A 148 18.55 11.85 -18.81
C GLY A 148 17.64 11.03 -19.72
N VAL A 149 17.99 10.88 -21.00
CA VAL A 149 17.22 10.08 -21.97
C VAL A 149 17.26 8.59 -21.61
N GLY A 150 18.41 8.06 -21.19
CA GLY A 150 18.52 6.68 -20.72
C GLY A 150 17.61 6.38 -19.52
N PHE A 151 17.55 7.28 -18.53
CA PHE A 151 16.65 7.14 -17.39
C PHE A 151 15.18 7.32 -17.75
N LEU A 152 14.85 8.09 -18.80
CA LEU A 152 13.50 8.14 -19.35
C LEU A 152 13.10 6.78 -19.95
N VAL A 153 14.02 6.12 -20.66
CA VAL A 153 13.81 4.76 -21.17
C VAL A 153 13.64 3.77 -20.01
N PHE A 154 14.44 3.87 -18.95
CA PHE A 154 14.26 3.06 -17.74
C PHE A 154 12.87 3.24 -17.13
N ASP A 155 12.43 4.49 -16.93
CA ASP A 155 11.12 4.77 -16.35
C ASP A 155 9.98 4.19 -17.21
N ARG A 156 10.01 4.43 -18.53
CA ARG A 156 8.98 3.95 -19.45
C ARG A 156 8.98 2.43 -19.59
N GLY A 157 10.15 1.82 -19.76
CA GLY A 157 10.26 0.37 -19.88
C GLY A 157 9.89 -0.35 -18.58
N ASN A 158 10.20 0.21 -17.41
CA ASN A 158 9.77 -0.37 -16.13
C ASN A 158 8.25 -0.28 -15.93
N LEU A 159 7.60 0.79 -16.41
CA LEU A 159 6.13 0.89 -16.38
C LEU A 159 5.47 -0.17 -17.26
N LEU A 160 5.99 -0.39 -18.47
CA LEU A 160 5.52 -1.45 -19.36
C LEU A 160 5.79 -2.83 -18.75
N SER A 161 6.98 -3.02 -18.16
CA SER A 161 7.37 -4.28 -17.52
C SER A 161 6.42 -4.67 -16.38
N LYS A 162 5.90 -3.70 -15.61
CA LYS A 162 4.94 -3.95 -14.53
C LYS A 162 3.64 -4.63 -15.01
N GLN A 163 3.25 -4.47 -16.28
CA GLN A 163 2.04 -5.10 -16.83
C GLN A 163 2.22 -6.59 -17.14
N LEU A 164 3.47 -7.07 -17.19
CA LEU A 164 3.77 -8.47 -17.49
C LEU A 164 3.59 -9.37 -16.25
N PRO A 165 3.32 -10.68 -16.42
CA PRO A 165 3.41 -11.67 -15.34
C PRO A 165 4.80 -11.71 -14.69
N VAL A 166 4.93 -12.32 -13.51
CA VAL A 166 6.19 -12.36 -12.73
C VAL A 166 7.39 -12.82 -13.57
N ALA A 167 7.24 -13.90 -14.34
CA ALA A 167 8.31 -14.40 -15.22
C ALA A 167 8.66 -13.38 -16.33
N GLY A 168 7.66 -12.69 -16.88
CA GLY A 168 7.88 -11.62 -17.85
C GLY A 168 8.57 -10.40 -17.24
N ARG A 169 8.23 -10.03 -16.00
CA ARG A 169 8.90 -8.95 -15.25
C ARG A 169 10.38 -9.26 -15.05
N ILE A 170 10.73 -10.47 -14.63
CA ILE A 170 12.12 -10.88 -14.38
C ILE A 170 12.99 -10.67 -15.64
N MET A 171 12.44 -10.88 -16.83
CA MET A 171 13.16 -10.67 -18.09
C MET A 171 13.10 -9.21 -18.59
N ALA A 172 11.97 -8.53 -18.40
CA ALA A 172 11.74 -7.21 -18.97
C ALA A 172 12.54 -6.09 -18.28
N TYR A 173 12.84 -6.21 -16.98
CA TYR A 173 13.68 -5.23 -16.26
C TYR A 173 15.13 -5.21 -16.76
N PRO A 174 15.84 -6.35 -16.86
CA PRO A 174 17.16 -6.43 -17.49
C PRO A 174 17.15 -5.89 -18.93
N MET A 175 16.17 -6.29 -19.74
CA MET A 175 16.07 -5.85 -21.14
C MET A 175 15.85 -4.34 -21.28
N THR A 176 14.96 -3.77 -20.45
CA THR A 176 14.76 -2.32 -20.36
C THR A 176 16.06 -1.61 -19.98
N GLY A 177 16.78 -2.18 -19.00
CA GLY A 177 18.07 -1.68 -18.57
C GLY A 177 19.10 -1.69 -19.70
N PHE A 178 19.13 -2.76 -20.48
CA PHE A 178 20.01 -2.87 -21.63
C PHE A 178 19.72 -1.80 -22.68
N VAL A 179 18.45 -1.64 -23.07
CA VAL A 179 18.06 -0.63 -24.07
C VAL A 179 18.33 0.78 -23.56
N GLY A 180 17.99 1.09 -22.30
CA GLY A 180 18.23 2.43 -21.76
C GLY A 180 19.72 2.76 -21.60
N GLY A 181 20.56 1.77 -21.28
CA GLY A 181 22.02 1.94 -21.27
C GLY A 181 22.60 2.17 -22.67
N ALA A 182 22.14 1.42 -23.67
CA ALA A 182 22.52 1.63 -25.06
C ALA A 182 22.13 3.04 -25.55
N VAL A 183 20.88 3.43 -25.35
CA VAL A 183 20.35 4.77 -25.71
C VAL A 183 21.12 5.88 -25.00
N MET A 184 21.49 5.68 -23.73
CA MET A 184 22.29 6.65 -22.96
C MET A 184 23.62 6.96 -23.66
N SER A 185 24.35 5.93 -24.07
CA SER A 185 25.66 6.09 -24.73
C SER A 185 25.54 6.71 -26.12
N GLU A 186 24.61 6.25 -26.96
CA GLU A 186 24.40 6.80 -28.30
C GLU A 186 23.97 8.25 -28.24
N THR A 187 23.04 8.59 -27.35
CA THR A 187 22.54 9.95 -27.19
C THR A 187 23.63 10.87 -26.65
N SER A 188 24.46 10.39 -25.71
CA SER A 188 25.57 11.19 -25.18
C SER A 188 26.59 11.54 -26.26
N GLN A 189 27.00 10.56 -27.05
CA GLN A 189 27.98 10.77 -28.12
C GLN A 189 27.40 11.64 -29.25
N LEU A 190 26.15 11.37 -29.66
CA LEU A 190 25.46 12.15 -30.68
C LEU A 190 25.31 13.62 -30.26
N ALA A 191 24.93 13.88 -29.01
CA ALA A 191 24.82 15.23 -28.47
C ALA A 191 26.19 15.92 -28.28
N SER A 192 27.26 15.15 -28.11
CA SER A 192 28.61 15.69 -27.89
C SER A 192 29.34 16.04 -29.17
N ASN A 193 29.24 15.22 -30.22
CA ASN A 193 30.06 15.34 -31.42
C ASN A 193 29.34 15.01 -32.74
N GLY A 194 28.03 14.74 -32.69
CA GLY A 194 27.23 14.43 -33.87
C GLY A 194 27.44 13.03 -34.46
N LYS A 195 28.17 12.13 -33.77
CA LYS A 195 28.42 10.75 -34.21
C LYS A 195 27.72 9.76 -33.28
N LEU A 196 27.35 8.60 -33.85
CA LEU A 196 26.89 7.46 -33.06
C LEU A 196 28.05 6.82 -32.30
N ALA A 197 27.74 6.18 -31.18
CA ALA A 197 28.73 5.48 -30.38
C ALA A 197 29.21 4.19 -31.06
N PRO A 198 30.50 3.81 -30.89
CA PRO A 198 30.98 2.51 -31.33
C PRO A 198 30.14 1.39 -30.70
N THR A 199 29.89 0.32 -31.46
CA THR A 199 29.05 -0.81 -31.03
C THR A 199 29.50 -1.38 -29.69
N GLU A 200 30.81 -1.43 -29.43
CA GLU A 200 31.38 -1.92 -28.18
C GLU A 200 30.95 -1.07 -26.97
N VAL A 201 30.95 0.26 -27.13
CA VAL A 201 30.54 1.22 -26.09
C VAL A 201 29.04 1.13 -25.84
N VAL A 202 28.24 0.98 -26.91
CA VAL A 202 26.78 0.80 -26.81
C VAL A 202 26.43 -0.47 -26.05
N LEU A 203 27.10 -1.57 -26.38
CA LEU A 203 26.87 -2.85 -25.72
C LEU A 203 27.35 -2.84 -24.27
N GLN A 204 28.51 -2.24 -23.97
CA GLN A 204 29.02 -2.13 -22.60
C GLN A 204 28.05 -1.32 -21.73
N SER A 205 27.58 -0.20 -22.26
CA SER A 205 26.59 0.66 -21.61
C SER A 205 25.26 -0.06 -21.43
N GLY A 206 24.86 -0.90 -22.39
CA GLY A 206 23.71 -1.78 -22.25
C GLY A 206 23.86 -2.79 -21.10
N VAL A 207 25.00 -3.48 -20.98
CA VAL A 207 25.23 -4.41 -19.86
C VAL A 207 25.22 -3.68 -18.51
N GLN A 208 25.85 -2.50 -18.42
CA GLN A 208 25.79 -1.66 -17.22
C GLN A 208 24.35 -1.26 -16.90
N GLY A 209 23.60 -0.81 -17.91
CA GLY A 209 22.20 -0.42 -17.76
C GLY A 209 21.30 -1.57 -17.32
N MET A 210 21.57 -2.79 -17.78
CA MET A 210 20.88 -4.02 -17.34
C MET A 210 21.00 -4.22 -15.83
N ALA A 211 22.24 -4.16 -15.31
CA ALA A 211 22.51 -4.31 -13.88
C ALA A 211 21.93 -3.15 -13.08
N LEU A 212 22.15 -1.91 -13.53
CA LEU A 212 21.66 -0.69 -12.90
C LEU A 212 20.12 -0.71 -12.78
N ASN A 213 19.39 -0.98 -13.86
CA ASN A 213 17.92 -0.97 -13.84
C ASN A 213 17.32 -2.11 -13.00
N THR A 214 18.03 -3.24 -12.88
CA THR A 214 17.60 -4.37 -12.04
C THR A 214 17.79 -4.06 -10.56
N LEU A 215 18.91 -3.42 -10.19
CA LEU A 215 19.31 -3.22 -8.80
C LEU A 215 18.84 -1.90 -8.20
N LEU A 216 18.69 -0.85 -9.01
CA LEU A 216 18.29 0.47 -8.53
C LEU A 216 16.95 0.47 -7.76
N PRO A 217 15.89 -0.25 -8.20
CA PRO A 217 14.65 -0.38 -7.43
C PRO A 217 14.88 -1.06 -6.06
N LEU A 218 15.70 -2.11 -6.02
CA LEU A 218 16.03 -2.84 -4.79
C LEU A 218 16.84 -1.98 -3.82
N ALA A 219 17.78 -1.19 -4.33
CA ALA A 219 18.54 -0.24 -3.52
C ALA A 219 17.63 0.86 -2.96
N HIS A 220 16.71 1.40 -3.75
CA HIS A 220 15.70 2.35 -3.26
C HIS A 220 14.90 1.77 -2.08
N GLU A 221 14.48 0.51 -2.17
CA GLU A 221 13.75 -0.17 -1.11
C GLU A 221 14.63 -0.44 0.13
N GLY A 222 15.83 -0.99 -0.07
CA GLY A 222 16.78 -1.31 0.99
C GLY A 222 17.23 -0.09 1.78
N PHE A 223 17.62 0.99 1.11
CA PHE A 223 18.00 2.25 1.79
C PHE A 223 16.83 2.92 2.51
N THR A 224 15.61 2.81 1.97
CA THR A 224 14.42 3.32 2.66
C THR A 224 14.22 2.56 3.99
N ARG A 225 14.35 1.23 3.98
CA ARG A 225 14.26 0.40 5.19
C ARG A 225 15.38 0.66 6.23
N ILE A 226 16.58 1.02 5.78
CA ILE A 226 17.71 1.34 6.68
C ILE A 226 17.54 2.74 7.29
N SER A 227 17.13 3.73 6.49
CA SER A 227 16.94 5.10 6.96
C SER A 227 15.76 5.28 7.92
N THR A 228 14.73 4.42 7.85
CA THR A 228 13.61 4.44 8.81
C THR A 228 13.93 3.76 10.15
N LYS A 229 14.99 2.94 10.25
CA LYS A 229 15.39 2.25 11.48
C LYS A 229 16.29 3.05 12.44
N SER A 230 16.70 4.27 12.08
CA SER A 230 17.72 5.03 12.82
C SER A 230 17.18 6.27 13.55
N VAL A 231 16.13 6.08 14.37
CA VAL A 231 15.85 7.02 15.47
C VAL A 231 16.08 6.27 16.78
N PRO A 232 17.23 6.48 17.45
CA PRO A 232 17.39 6.03 18.82
C PRO A 232 16.37 6.79 19.67
N SER A 233 15.41 6.08 20.24
CA SER A 233 14.59 6.60 21.32
C SER A 233 15.51 7.03 22.46
N GLU A 234 15.51 8.32 22.80
CA GLU A 234 16.16 8.80 24.02
C GLU A 234 15.63 8.02 25.24
N PRO A 235 16.50 7.58 26.17
CA PRO A 235 16.05 6.89 27.36
C PRO A 235 15.42 7.90 28.32
N VAL A 236 14.10 7.80 28.50
CA VAL A 236 13.37 8.50 29.57
C VAL A 236 13.93 8.04 30.92
N GLY A 237 14.49 8.99 31.67
CA GLY A 237 15.08 8.77 32.99
C GLY A 237 14.07 8.19 33.97
N ARG A 238 14.47 7.12 34.67
CA ARG A 238 13.73 6.54 35.79
C ARG A 238 14.60 6.65 37.05
N GLN A 239 14.15 7.46 38.01
CA GLN A 239 14.68 7.50 39.37
C GLN A 239 14.23 6.28 40.18
N GLY A 240 15.19 5.66 40.90
CA GLY A 240 15.01 4.79 42.08
C GLY A 240 14.40 3.40 41.83
N SER A 241 14.80 2.30 42.46
CA SER A 241 15.75 1.99 43.53
C SER A 241 15.79 0.45 43.66
N GLY A 242 16.95 -0.18 43.91
CA GLY A 242 17.02 -1.57 44.39
C GLY A 242 17.99 -2.47 43.63
N LYS A 243 18.93 -3.08 44.36
CA LYS A 243 20.10 -3.87 43.93
C LYS A 243 19.81 -5.40 44.07
N PRO A 244 20.74 -6.33 43.74
CA PRO A 244 20.69 -7.15 42.53
C PRO A 244 20.58 -8.67 42.79
N GLY A 245 20.29 -9.45 41.75
CA GLY A 245 20.56 -10.89 41.76
C GLY A 245 20.06 -11.63 40.52
N GLY A 246 20.91 -12.51 39.97
CA GLY A 246 20.46 -13.65 39.18
C GLY A 246 20.85 -13.65 37.71
N THR A 247 22.03 -14.21 37.43
CA THR A 247 22.47 -14.72 36.12
C THR A 247 21.59 -15.87 35.62
N SER A 248 21.21 -15.87 34.35
CA SER A 248 21.22 -17.09 33.52
C SER A 248 21.09 -16.74 32.03
N ALA A 249 22.10 -17.13 31.27
CA ALA A 249 22.07 -17.22 29.83
C ALA A 249 21.21 -18.41 29.39
N SER A 250 20.43 -18.24 28.33
CA SER A 250 19.99 -19.37 27.50
C SER A 250 19.93 -18.91 26.05
N GLU A 251 20.86 -19.43 25.26
CA GLU A 251 20.81 -19.46 23.80
C GLU A 251 19.54 -20.18 23.34
N SER A 252 18.83 -19.63 22.36
CA SER A 252 17.93 -20.43 21.52
C SER A 252 18.09 -20.01 20.06
N LYS A 253 18.62 -20.97 19.29
CA LYS A 253 18.81 -20.97 17.85
C LYS A 253 17.52 -20.59 17.11
N ILE A 254 17.60 -19.61 16.23
CA ILE A 254 16.57 -19.32 15.23
C ILE A 254 16.92 -20.12 13.98
N GLY A 255 16.12 -21.16 13.70
CA GLY A 255 16.05 -21.79 12.39
C GLY A 255 15.30 -20.87 11.44
N ALA A 256 15.90 -20.57 10.29
CA ALA A 256 15.23 -19.88 9.21
C ALA A 256 14.31 -20.87 8.49
N GLU A 257 13.00 -20.67 8.62
CA GLU A 257 12.00 -21.38 7.83
C GLU A 257 11.50 -20.45 6.71
N GLU A 258 11.59 -20.98 5.49
CA GLU A 258 11.37 -20.33 4.21
C GLU A 258 9.86 -20.18 3.95
N VAL A 259 9.30 -18.98 4.14
CA VAL A 259 7.91 -18.69 3.78
C VAL A 259 7.84 -18.27 2.31
N ARG A 260 7.39 -19.21 1.48
CA ARG A 260 6.99 -18.99 0.09
C ARG A 260 5.73 -18.11 0.03
N THR A 261 5.85 -16.90 -0.49
CA THR A 261 4.69 -16.05 -0.83
C THR A 261 4.22 -16.34 -2.25
N ASN A 262 3.08 -17.01 -2.38
CA ASN A 262 2.38 -17.19 -3.65
C ASN A 262 1.64 -15.91 -4.06
N GLY A 263 1.76 -15.60 -5.36
CA GLY A 263 1.17 -14.54 -6.19
C GLY A 263 0.01 -13.70 -5.65
N ILE A 264 0.18 -12.37 -5.73
CA ILE A 264 -0.90 -11.38 -5.73
C ILE A 264 -0.94 -10.71 -7.11
N ILE A 265 -2.10 -10.81 -7.75
CA ILE A 265 -2.48 -10.13 -8.99
C ILE A 265 -2.75 -8.65 -8.67
N SER A 266 -2.07 -7.74 -9.37
CA SER A 266 -2.31 -6.29 -9.29
C SER A 266 -3.54 -5.88 -10.13
N PRO A 267 -4.46 -5.03 -9.65
CA PRO A 267 -5.40 -4.34 -10.52
C PRO A 267 -4.76 -3.09 -11.12
N GLU A 268 -4.76 -3.03 -12.45
CA GLU A 268 -4.42 -1.87 -13.26
C GLU A 268 -5.49 -0.77 -13.17
N GLY A 269 -5.07 0.50 -13.22
CA GLY A 269 -5.97 1.65 -13.29
C GLY A 269 -5.42 2.86 -12.53
N GLY A 270 -4.99 3.88 -13.27
CA GLY A 270 -4.07 4.92 -12.82
C GLY A 270 -4.48 5.71 -11.58
N LEU A 271 -3.56 5.80 -10.61
CA LEU A 271 -3.50 6.85 -9.58
C LEU A 271 -2.08 7.00 -8.94
N GLU A 272 -1.04 6.37 -9.48
CA GLU A 272 0.33 6.42 -8.90
C GLU A 272 1.00 7.81 -8.97
N GLY A 273 0.52 8.72 -9.81
CA GLY A 273 1.22 9.98 -10.14
C GLY A 273 1.07 11.13 -9.14
N ALA A 274 0.05 11.13 -8.27
CA ALA A 274 -0.25 12.28 -7.41
C ALA A 274 0.06 12.07 -5.92
N PHE A 275 0.25 10.83 -5.45
CA PHE A 275 0.26 10.54 -4.01
C PHE A 275 1.35 9.58 -3.53
N SER A 276 2.31 9.20 -4.39
CA SER A 276 3.46 8.40 -3.96
C SER A 276 4.72 9.26 -3.90
N LYS A 277 5.33 9.30 -2.70
CA LYS A 277 6.68 9.81 -2.36
C LYS A 277 6.84 11.22 -1.78
N VAL A 278 5.87 11.73 -1.01
CA VAL A 278 6.18 12.69 0.05
C VAL A 278 6.09 11.96 1.38
N ALA A 279 7.23 11.68 2.01
CA ALA A 279 7.23 11.37 3.44
C ALA A 279 6.80 12.65 4.15
N LEU A 280 5.53 12.74 4.53
CA LEU A 280 4.97 13.89 5.23
C LEU A 280 5.78 14.10 6.52
N ARG A 281 6.52 15.21 6.60
CA ARG A 281 7.47 15.47 7.69
C ARG A 281 6.80 16.05 8.93
N ASN A 282 5.58 16.60 8.80
CA ASN A 282 4.84 17.17 9.91
C ASN A 282 3.31 17.19 9.67
N SER A 283 2.56 17.49 10.73
CA SER A 283 1.09 17.55 10.75
C SER A 283 0.50 18.64 9.85
N THR A 284 1.26 19.65 9.43
CA THR A 284 0.80 20.71 8.53
C THR A 284 0.69 20.20 7.09
N GLU A 285 1.69 19.45 6.62
CA GLU A 285 1.67 18.83 5.29
C GLU A 285 0.54 17.81 5.16
N LEU A 286 0.31 17.00 6.20
CA LEU A 286 -0.80 16.03 6.24
C LEU A 286 -2.17 16.70 6.19
N ARG A 287 -2.33 17.86 6.87
CA ARG A 287 -3.55 18.68 6.82
C ARG A 287 -3.80 19.24 5.42
N ALA A 288 -2.79 19.80 4.78
CA ALA A 288 -2.90 20.33 3.42
C ALA A 288 -3.27 19.23 2.41
N LEU A 289 -2.64 18.06 2.52
CA LEU A 289 -2.93 16.90 1.69
C LEU A 289 -4.37 16.41 1.87
N SER A 290 -4.82 16.26 3.12
CA SER A 290 -6.19 15.86 3.48
C SER A 290 -7.22 16.85 2.90
N LYS A 291 -6.96 18.16 2.99
CA LYS A 291 -7.83 19.20 2.42
C LYS A 291 -7.90 19.14 0.90
N SER A 292 -6.76 19.08 0.21
CA SER A 292 -6.71 18.97 -1.26
C SER A 292 -7.44 17.73 -1.75
N TYR A 293 -7.25 16.60 -1.06
CA TYR A 293 -7.95 15.37 -1.40
C TYR A 293 -9.46 15.48 -1.16
N SER A 294 -9.89 16.08 -0.05
CA SER A 294 -11.32 16.30 0.23
C SER A 294 -12.00 17.09 -0.88
N ASN A 295 -11.33 18.14 -1.38
CA ASN A 295 -11.83 18.90 -2.53
C ASN A 295 -11.94 18.05 -3.79
N TRP A 296 -10.89 17.28 -4.11
CA TRP A 296 -10.91 16.38 -5.27
C TRP A 296 -12.06 15.37 -5.20
N VAL A 297 -12.28 14.75 -4.04
CA VAL A 297 -13.41 13.80 -3.86
C VAL A 297 -14.74 14.49 -4.10
N ASN A 298 -14.94 15.68 -3.54
CA ASN A 298 -16.19 16.41 -3.71
C ASN A 298 -16.44 16.79 -5.17
N GLU A 299 -15.39 17.06 -5.94
CA GLU A 299 -15.44 17.37 -7.37
C GLU A 299 -15.64 16.12 -8.25
N THR A 300 -15.13 14.95 -7.83
CA THR A 300 -15.13 13.73 -8.65
C THR A 300 -16.11 12.65 -8.20
N LYS A 301 -16.88 12.88 -7.14
CA LYS A 301 -17.84 11.89 -6.63
C LYS A 301 -18.85 11.53 -7.73
N PRO A 302 -19.24 10.24 -7.87
CA PRO A 302 -20.25 9.84 -8.83
C PRO A 302 -21.57 10.57 -8.57
N SER A 303 -22.23 11.00 -9.63
CA SER A 303 -23.63 11.42 -9.56
C SER A 303 -24.50 10.21 -9.87
N TYR A 304 -25.42 9.85 -8.98
CA TYR A 304 -26.33 8.74 -9.22
C TYR A 304 -27.56 9.23 -10.00
N PRO A 305 -27.93 8.57 -11.11
CA PRO A 305 -29.09 8.94 -11.89
C PRO A 305 -30.38 8.53 -11.19
N ALA A 306 -31.50 9.18 -11.51
CA ALA A 306 -32.81 8.76 -11.03
C ALA A 306 -33.18 7.36 -11.56
N THR A 307 -33.61 6.47 -10.66
CA THR A 307 -33.90 5.05 -10.98
C THR A 307 -35.00 4.92 -12.04
N GLU A 308 -35.99 5.80 -12.03
CA GLU A 308 -37.13 5.79 -12.96
C GLU A 308 -36.72 6.17 -14.40
N GLU A 309 -35.66 6.96 -14.55
CA GLU A 309 -35.08 7.30 -15.85
C GLU A 309 -34.26 6.12 -16.37
N PHE A 310 -33.45 5.52 -15.51
CA PHE A 310 -32.59 4.40 -15.86
C PHE A 310 -33.36 3.16 -16.30
N ALA A 311 -34.47 2.85 -15.62
CA ALA A 311 -35.29 1.68 -15.93
C ALA A 311 -35.94 1.71 -17.32
N LYS A 312 -35.96 2.87 -17.98
CA LYS A 312 -36.53 3.05 -19.34
C LYS A 312 -35.48 2.94 -20.45
N LEU A 313 -34.19 2.91 -20.10
CA LEU A 313 -33.10 2.84 -21.06
C LEU A 313 -32.87 1.38 -21.48
N SER A 314 -32.57 1.18 -22.76
CA SER A 314 -32.04 -0.09 -23.26
C SER A 314 -30.61 -0.35 -22.73
N PRO A 315 -30.14 -1.61 -22.71
CA PRO A 315 -28.77 -1.95 -22.35
C PRO A 315 -27.70 -1.09 -23.06
N ASN A 316 -27.90 -0.80 -24.34
CA ASN A 316 -26.96 -0.01 -25.13
C ASN A 316 -26.99 1.48 -24.77
N GLU A 317 -28.15 2.04 -24.43
CA GLU A 317 -28.29 3.42 -23.95
C GLU A 317 -27.69 3.60 -22.56
N ILE A 318 -27.77 2.57 -21.70
CA ILE A 318 -27.08 2.53 -20.40
C ILE A 318 -25.57 2.63 -20.62
N VAL A 319 -25.00 1.84 -21.54
CA VAL A 319 -23.58 1.93 -21.90
C VAL A 319 -23.20 3.27 -22.53
N GLN A 320 -24.04 3.87 -23.36
CA GLN A 320 -23.80 5.20 -23.95
C GLN A 320 -23.74 6.33 -22.91
N ARG A 321 -24.45 6.18 -21.79
CA ARG A 321 -24.34 7.11 -20.65
C ARG A 321 -23.12 6.85 -19.77
N GLY A 322 -22.28 5.89 -20.17
CA GLY A 322 -21.10 5.45 -19.44
C GLY A 322 -21.47 4.59 -18.25
N PHE A 323 -22.33 3.58 -18.37
CA PHE A 323 -22.66 2.63 -17.29
C PHE A 323 -22.49 1.19 -17.78
N TYR A 324 -22.07 0.27 -16.92
CA TYR A 324 -21.93 -1.14 -17.32
C TYR A 324 -23.28 -1.87 -17.33
N HIS A 325 -23.61 -2.55 -18.44
CA HIS A 325 -24.75 -3.47 -18.55
C HIS A 325 -24.35 -4.76 -19.29
N PRO A 326 -24.59 -5.97 -18.73
CA PRO A 326 -24.07 -7.22 -19.27
C PRO A 326 -24.70 -7.64 -20.60
N GLU A 327 -25.92 -7.22 -20.89
CA GLU A 327 -26.63 -7.52 -22.14
C GLU A 327 -26.33 -6.50 -23.27
N ALA A 328 -25.50 -5.49 -23.00
CA ALA A 328 -25.16 -4.49 -24.00
C ALA A 328 -24.20 -5.09 -25.06
N THR A 329 -24.47 -4.83 -26.33
CA THR A 329 -23.62 -5.32 -27.43
C THR A 329 -22.44 -4.39 -27.73
N ASN A 330 -22.46 -3.18 -27.16
CA ASN A 330 -21.50 -2.10 -27.39
C ASN A 330 -20.52 -1.90 -26.21
N LEU A 331 -20.17 -2.96 -25.47
CA LEU A 331 -19.30 -2.88 -24.28
C LEU A 331 -17.93 -2.25 -24.55
N ASP A 332 -17.43 -2.27 -25.79
CA ASP A 332 -16.19 -1.57 -26.16
C ASP A 332 -16.25 -0.06 -25.94
N LEU A 333 -17.45 0.55 -25.93
CA LEU A 333 -17.62 1.96 -25.56
C LEU A 333 -17.26 2.23 -24.10
N LEU A 334 -17.32 1.24 -23.20
CA LEU A 334 -16.85 1.44 -21.83
C LEU A 334 -15.35 1.75 -21.78
N LYS A 335 -14.56 1.29 -22.75
CA LYS A 335 -13.15 1.66 -22.88
C LYS A 335 -12.97 3.16 -23.14
N THR A 336 -13.89 3.79 -23.88
CA THR A 336 -13.82 5.23 -24.14
C THR A 336 -14.17 6.06 -22.89
N PHE A 337 -14.87 5.47 -21.92
CA PHE A 337 -15.14 6.08 -20.62
C PHE A 337 -14.10 5.74 -19.54
N GLN A 338 -13.10 4.89 -19.81
CA GLN A 338 -12.07 4.53 -18.82
C GLN A 338 -11.23 5.73 -18.38
N ASP A 339 -11.00 6.69 -19.29
CA ASP A 339 -10.29 7.94 -19.01
C ASP A 339 -11.24 9.08 -18.60
N ALA A 340 -12.55 8.88 -18.73
CA ALA A 340 -13.55 9.87 -18.36
C ALA A 340 -13.79 9.87 -16.85
N LYS A 341 -13.91 11.07 -16.28
CA LYS A 341 -14.44 11.27 -14.93
C LYS A 341 -15.89 11.73 -15.06
N PRO A 342 -16.86 11.12 -14.33
CA PRO A 342 -16.74 9.97 -13.42
C PRO A 342 -16.70 8.61 -14.12
N ARG A 343 -16.18 7.57 -13.43
CA ARG A 343 -16.12 6.20 -13.94
C ARG A 343 -17.52 5.63 -14.17
N PRO A 344 -17.67 4.66 -15.09
CA PRO A 344 -18.95 4.01 -15.27
C PRO A 344 -19.51 3.35 -14.02
N LEU A 345 -20.72 3.72 -13.64
CA LEU A 345 -21.46 3.05 -12.57
C LEU A 345 -22.09 1.75 -13.12
N PRO A 346 -22.19 0.67 -12.32
CA PRO A 346 -22.84 -0.56 -12.72
C PRO A 346 -24.36 -0.41 -12.72
N ASP A 347 -25.07 -1.15 -13.58
CA ASP A 347 -26.53 -1.25 -13.52
C ASP A 347 -27.01 -1.79 -12.15
N ALA A 348 -27.93 -1.08 -11.51
CA ALA A 348 -28.45 -1.41 -10.18
C ALA A 348 -29.15 -2.78 -10.09
N LYS A 349 -29.86 -3.22 -11.14
CA LYS A 349 -30.54 -4.54 -11.16
C LYS A 349 -29.54 -5.67 -11.27
N VAL A 350 -28.48 -5.47 -12.05
CA VAL A 350 -27.36 -6.42 -12.14
C VAL A 350 -26.69 -6.55 -10.79
N VAL A 351 -26.39 -5.42 -10.13
CA VAL A 351 -25.80 -5.41 -8.80
C VAL A 351 -26.71 -6.11 -7.78
N ALA A 352 -28.01 -5.81 -7.77
CA ALA A 352 -28.98 -6.47 -6.89
C ALA A 352 -29.03 -7.99 -7.11
N SER A 353 -29.05 -8.45 -8.36
CA SER A 353 -29.05 -9.88 -8.70
C SER A 353 -27.78 -10.59 -8.20
N GLU A 354 -26.61 -10.01 -8.45
CA GLU A 354 -25.33 -10.59 -8.06
C GLU A 354 -25.14 -10.59 -6.54
N VAL A 355 -25.54 -9.51 -5.86
CA VAL A 355 -25.58 -9.46 -4.40
C VAL A 355 -26.57 -10.50 -3.85
N GLY A 356 -27.77 -10.60 -4.44
CA GLY A 356 -28.78 -11.60 -4.04
C GLY A 356 -28.23 -13.02 -4.03
N LYS A 357 -27.49 -13.43 -5.07
CA LYS A 357 -26.80 -14.72 -5.15
C LYS A 357 -25.76 -14.88 -4.03
N SER A 358 -24.94 -13.86 -3.80
CA SER A 358 -23.90 -13.91 -2.75
C SER A 358 -24.46 -13.96 -1.32
N MET A 359 -25.70 -13.51 -1.13
CA MET A 359 -26.41 -13.50 0.15
C MET A 359 -27.33 -14.72 0.34
N GLU A 360 -27.46 -15.61 -0.65
CA GLU A 360 -28.43 -16.71 -0.66
C GLU A 360 -28.22 -17.68 0.52
N SER A 361 -26.97 -18.00 0.84
CA SER A 361 -26.62 -18.89 1.96
C SER A 361 -26.79 -18.24 3.35
N MET A 362 -26.94 -16.92 3.41
CA MET A 362 -27.07 -16.20 4.65
C MET A 362 -28.56 -16.05 5.02
N PRO A 363 -29.01 -16.62 6.15
CA PRO A 363 -30.41 -16.53 6.56
C PRO A 363 -30.78 -15.11 6.98
N MET A 364 -32.08 -14.80 6.92
CA MET A 364 -32.63 -13.57 7.50
C MET A 364 -32.39 -13.53 9.01
N ALA A 365 -32.19 -12.32 9.54
CA ALA A 365 -32.15 -12.08 10.97
C ALA A 365 -33.48 -12.51 11.60
N LYS A 366 -33.40 -13.24 12.72
CA LYS A 366 -34.57 -13.81 13.39
C LYS A 366 -34.94 -12.98 14.62
N PRO A 367 -36.22 -12.86 14.97
CA PRO A 367 -36.63 -12.14 16.17
C PRO A 367 -36.08 -12.77 17.48
N THR A 368 -35.56 -13.99 17.43
CA THR A 368 -34.97 -14.71 18.57
C THR A 368 -33.71 -15.47 18.16
N GLY A 369 -32.94 -15.94 19.14
CA GLY A 369 -31.71 -16.71 18.92
C GLY A 369 -30.46 -15.84 18.83
N ASP A 370 -29.44 -16.32 18.12
CA ASP A 370 -28.17 -15.62 17.95
C ASP A 370 -28.38 -14.23 17.31
N LEU A 371 -27.55 -13.26 17.72
CA LEU A 371 -27.49 -11.96 17.05
C LEU A 371 -26.52 -12.07 15.88
N VAL A 372 -26.81 -11.33 14.80
CA VAL A 372 -25.99 -11.28 13.58
C VAL A 372 -25.59 -9.83 13.39
N LEU A 373 -24.30 -9.57 13.30
CA LEU A 373 -23.74 -8.24 13.14
C LEU A 373 -23.15 -8.11 11.74
N GLY A 374 -23.37 -6.98 11.11
CA GLY A 374 -22.75 -6.59 9.85
C GLY A 374 -21.79 -5.43 10.07
N GLU A 375 -20.70 -5.36 9.34
CA GLU A 375 -19.85 -4.17 9.27
C GLU A 375 -19.57 -3.89 7.80
N TRP A 376 -19.72 -2.62 7.39
CA TRP A 376 -19.55 -2.25 6.01
C TRP A 376 -19.30 -0.76 5.81
N ASN A 377 -18.10 -0.44 5.32
CA ASN A 377 -17.84 0.84 4.68
C ASN A 377 -18.61 0.92 3.34
N MET A 378 -19.56 1.86 3.25
CA MET A 378 -20.50 1.96 2.14
C MET A 378 -20.04 2.90 1.01
N GLU A 379 -18.79 3.38 1.06
CA GLU A 379 -18.12 4.24 0.06
C GLU A 379 -19.01 5.40 -0.41
N PHE A 380 -19.15 6.44 0.41
CA PHE A 380 -19.96 7.64 0.14
C PHE A 380 -21.46 7.37 -0.02
N LEU A 381 -22.07 6.62 0.91
CA LEU A 381 -23.50 6.44 0.93
C LEU A 381 -24.21 7.79 1.11
N THR A 382 -24.99 8.14 0.09
CA THR A 382 -25.79 9.35 -0.07
C THR A 382 -27.23 8.93 -0.38
N GLY A 383 -28.20 9.85 -0.28
CA GLY A 383 -29.62 9.54 -0.50
C GLY A 383 -29.93 9.03 -1.91
N ASP A 384 -29.25 9.56 -2.92
CA ASP A 384 -29.34 9.15 -4.33
C ASP A 384 -28.67 7.78 -4.55
N LYS A 385 -27.48 7.53 -3.97
CA LYS A 385 -26.87 6.18 -3.98
C LYS A 385 -27.78 5.14 -3.31
N ALA A 386 -28.35 5.50 -2.15
CA ALA A 386 -29.28 4.66 -1.41
C ALA A 386 -30.52 4.28 -2.25
N GLN A 387 -31.07 5.26 -2.98
CA GLN A 387 -32.19 5.04 -3.90
C GLN A 387 -31.79 4.18 -5.10
N TYR A 388 -30.63 4.46 -5.70
CA TYR A 388 -30.15 3.74 -6.88
C TYR A 388 -29.95 2.24 -6.58
N PHE A 389 -29.30 1.91 -5.46
CA PHE A 389 -29.05 0.52 -5.03
C PHE A 389 -30.07 -0.02 -4.02
N SER A 390 -31.30 0.53 -3.96
CA SER A 390 -32.31 0.16 -2.94
C SER A 390 -32.58 -1.35 -2.90
N ASP A 391 -32.73 -2.01 -4.05
CA ASP A 391 -32.96 -3.47 -4.12
C ASP A 391 -31.74 -4.28 -3.68
N THR A 392 -30.53 -3.78 -3.93
CA THR A 392 -29.30 -4.38 -3.41
C THR A 392 -29.29 -4.39 -1.89
N TYR A 393 -29.66 -3.27 -1.25
CA TYR A 393 -29.72 -3.19 0.21
C TYR A 393 -30.77 -4.11 0.83
N LYS A 394 -31.90 -4.37 0.13
CA LYS A 394 -32.92 -5.36 0.55
C LYS A 394 -32.40 -6.80 0.61
N HIS A 395 -31.35 -7.13 -0.15
CA HIS A 395 -30.69 -8.43 -0.02
C HIS A 395 -29.76 -8.50 1.20
N ILE A 396 -29.22 -7.36 1.67
CA ILE A 396 -28.18 -7.31 2.70
C ILE A 396 -28.75 -7.04 4.09
N VAL A 397 -29.47 -5.93 4.24
CA VAL A 397 -29.85 -5.38 5.55
C VAL A 397 -30.71 -6.35 6.37
N PRO A 398 -31.74 -7.01 5.81
CA PRO A 398 -32.61 -7.92 6.57
C PRO A 398 -31.92 -9.16 7.17
N ARG A 399 -30.64 -9.39 6.85
CA ARG A 399 -29.84 -10.51 7.36
C ARG A 399 -29.02 -10.16 8.61
N HIS A 400 -29.06 -8.91 9.04
CA HIS A 400 -28.26 -8.41 10.17
C HIS A 400 -29.18 -7.77 11.22
N HIS A 401 -28.88 -8.00 12.50
CA HIS A 401 -29.58 -7.31 13.59
C HIS A 401 -29.03 -5.92 13.84
N LEU A 402 -27.73 -5.74 13.62
CA LEU A 402 -27.03 -4.48 13.75
C LEU A 402 -26.00 -4.41 12.63
N MET A 403 -25.99 -3.33 11.85
CA MET A 403 -24.90 -3.04 10.93
C MET A 403 -24.14 -1.80 11.37
N PHE A 404 -22.82 -1.92 11.50
CA PHE A 404 -21.88 -0.81 11.63
C PHE A 404 -21.59 -0.30 10.22
N VAL A 405 -21.76 0.99 9.99
CA VAL A 405 -21.62 1.56 8.64
C VAL A 405 -20.75 2.80 8.63
N GLU A 406 -19.88 2.88 7.64
CA GLU A 406 -18.91 3.95 7.48
C GLU A 406 -19.05 4.61 6.11
N GLU A 407 -18.51 5.83 5.98
CA GLU A 407 -18.62 6.65 4.77
C GLU A 407 -20.06 6.88 4.31
N THR A 408 -20.97 7.08 5.25
CA THR A 408 -22.38 7.37 4.99
C THR A 408 -22.73 8.83 5.29
N ASN A 409 -23.96 9.25 5.05
CA ASN A 409 -24.54 10.47 5.57
C ASN A 409 -25.98 10.22 6.06
N VAL A 410 -26.58 11.23 6.71
CA VAL A 410 -27.93 11.09 7.28
C VAL A 410 -28.98 10.67 6.23
N ASP A 411 -28.97 11.28 5.05
CA ASP A 411 -29.98 11.02 4.01
C ASP A 411 -29.88 9.61 3.45
N GLY A 412 -28.66 9.16 3.17
CA GLY A 412 -28.39 7.82 2.66
C GLY A 412 -28.78 6.76 3.67
N LEU A 413 -28.36 6.92 4.93
CA LEU A 413 -28.66 5.93 5.98
C LEU A 413 -30.15 5.89 6.33
N ALA A 414 -30.80 7.05 6.43
CA ALA A 414 -32.23 7.15 6.67
C ALA A 414 -33.04 6.44 5.59
N ARG A 415 -32.64 6.58 4.32
CA ARG A 415 -33.29 5.93 3.19
C ARG A 415 -33.13 4.41 3.26
N VAL A 416 -31.92 3.91 3.47
CA VAL A 416 -31.67 2.47 3.61
C VAL A 416 -32.47 1.88 4.77
N ALA A 417 -32.50 2.56 5.92
CA ALA A 417 -33.27 2.12 7.08
C ALA A 417 -34.77 2.05 6.79
N LYS A 418 -35.33 3.11 6.20
CA LYS A 418 -36.74 3.17 5.80
C LYS A 418 -37.12 2.04 4.83
N ASP A 419 -36.33 1.84 3.78
CA ASP A 419 -36.61 0.85 2.73
C ASP A 419 -36.55 -0.59 3.24
N ASN A 420 -35.90 -0.82 4.40
CA ASN A 420 -35.73 -2.15 5.00
C ASN A 420 -36.53 -2.36 6.30
N GLY A 421 -37.26 -1.35 6.79
CA GLY A 421 -37.99 -1.42 8.06
C GLY A 421 -37.10 -1.41 9.30
N TYR A 422 -35.96 -0.72 9.23
CA TYR A 422 -34.96 -0.61 10.30
C TYR A 422 -34.98 0.80 10.89
N ASN A 423 -34.44 0.93 12.11
CA ASN A 423 -34.05 2.23 12.66
C ASN A 423 -32.61 2.55 12.20
N TYR A 424 -32.21 3.82 12.36
CA TYR A 424 -30.83 4.23 12.15
C TYR A 424 -30.38 5.22 13.21
N GLU A 425 -29.09 5.22 13.48
CA GLU A 425 -28.41 6.20 14.31
C GLU A 425 -27.14 6.64 13.59
N VAL A 426 -26.88 7.94 13.50
CA VAL A 426 -25.75 8.46 12.72
C VAL A 426 -25.03 9.57 13.47
N SER A 427 -23.70 9.58 13.38
CA SER A 427 -22.90 10.68 13.87
C SER A 427 -23.01 11.92 12.97
N ARG A 428 -22.43 13.03 13.39
CA ARG A 428 -22.28 14.20 12.52
C ARG A 428 -21.33 13.88 11.35
N ASP A 429 -21.58 14.54 10.24
CA ASP A 429 -20.70 14.50 9.09
C ASP A 429 -19.35 15.21 9.39
N ASN A 430 -18.28 14.70 8.78
CA ASN A 430 -17.01 15.40 8.65
C ASN A 430 -17.05 16.46 7.52
N SER A 431 -15.91 17.07 7.21
CA SER A 431 -15.82 18.09 6.15
C SER A 431 -16.10 17.57 4.73
N ARG A 432 -16.26 16.25 4.54
CA ARG A 432 -16.57 15.60 3.26
C ARG A 432 -18.05 15.18 3.17
N GLY A 433 -18.87 15.54 4.15
CA GLY A 433 -20.27 15.06 4.21
C GLY A 433 -20.34 13.57 4.53
N GLN A 434 -19.39 13.05 5.32
CA GLN A 434 -19.30 11.63 5.66
C GLN A 434 -19.31 11.42 7.17
N ALA A 435 -20.10 10.47 7.61
CA ALA A 435 -20.30 10.06 8.98
C ALA A 435 -20.03 8.54 9.12
N VAL A 436 -20.08 8.11 10.38
CA VAL A 436 -20.26 6.71 10.78
C VAL A 436 -21.62 6.55 11.45
N GLY A 437 -22.23 5.37 11.37
CA GLY A 437 -23.55 5.12 11.92
C GLY A 437 -23.93 3.65 12.07
N PHE A 438 -25.22 3.43 12.30
CA PHE A 438 -25.79 2.11 12.50
C PHE A 438 -27.10 1.95 11.73
N LEU A 439 -27.33 0.76 11.17
CA LEU A 439 -28.66 0.24 10.88
C LEU A 439 -29.07 -0.71 11.99
N VAL A 440 -30.25 -0.50 12.58
CA VAL A 440 -30.70 -1.18 13.80
C VAL A 440 -32.01 -1.92 13.54
N HIS A 441 -31.97 -3.24 13.60
CA HIS A 441 -33.15 -4.10 13.44
C HIS A 441 -34.16 -3.83 14.56
N PRO A 442 -35.48 -3.94 14.31
CA PRO A 442 -36.54 -3.77 15.34
C PRO A 442 -36.41 -4.64 16.62
N ARG A 443 -35.53 -5.64 16.63
CA ARG A 443 -35.26 -6.50 17.80
C ARG A 443 -34.38 -5.76 18.81
N LEU A 444 -33.56 -4.82 18.35
CA LEU A 444 -32.65 -4.05 19.18
C LEU A 444 -33.29 -2.70 19.47
N LYS A 445 -33.50 -2.43 20.76
CA LYS A 445 -33.98 -1.12 21.21
C LYS A 445 -32.79 -0.24 21.56
N VAL A 446 -32.70 0.93 20.92
CA VAL A 446 -31.74 1.96 21.28
C VAL A 446 -32.12 2.58 22.62
N LEU A 447 -31.17 2.57 23.56
CA LEU A 447 -31.31 3.13 24.91
C LEU A 447 -30.68 4.51 25.03
N GLY A 448 -29.68 4.79 24.19
CA GLY A 448 -28.97 6.07 24.15
C GLY A 448 -27.85 6.06 23.12
N THR A 449 -27.35 7.25 22.80
CA THR A 449 -26.25 7.47 21.86
C THR A 449 -25.16 8.32 22.49
N HIS A 450 -23.94 8.19 22.00
CA HIS A 450 -22.81 9.02 22.43
C HIS A 450 -21.77 9.15 21.31
N THR A 451 -21.19 10.34 21.18
CA THR A 451 -20.17 10.65 20.16
C THR A 451 -18.86 11.00 20.84
N TYR A 452 -17.77 10.33 20.43
CA TYR A 452 -16.41 10.62 20.90
C TYR A 452 -15.71 11.56 19.92
N GLU A 453 -15.94 12.86 20.09
CA GLU A 453 -15.48 13.91 19.17
C GLU A 453 -13.96 14.07 19.14
N GLU A 454 -13.28 13.70 20.23
CA GLU A 454 -11.83 13.79 20.36
C GLU A 454 -11.12 12.92 19.32
N VAL A 455 -11.74 11.81 18.90
CA VAL A 455 -11.25 10.93 17.83
C VAL A 455 -11.21 11.65 16.47
N ALA A 456 -12.10 12.62 16.25
CA ALA A 456 -12.17 13.43 15.03
C ALA A 456 -11.23 14.64 15.06
N ASN A 457 -10.68 15.01 16.23
CA ASN A 457 -9.93 16.26 16.41
C ASN A 457 -8.41 16.05 16.47
N VAL A 458 -7.92 14.84 16.19
CA VAL A 458 -6.49 14.53 16.20
C VAL A 458 -5.74 15.40 15.19
N HIS A 459 -4.84 16.23 15.69
CA HIS A 459 -3.97 17.13 14.92
C HIS A 459 -4.73 18.12 14.00
N ASN A 460 -6.01 18.38 14.25
CA ASN A 460 -6.87 19.23 13.40
C ASN A 460 -6.91 18.77 11.93
N ILE A 461 -6.90 17.46 11.69
CA ILE A 461 -7.03 16.89 10.34
C ILE A 461 -8.52 16.92 9.96
N PRO A 462 -8.90 17.57 8.84
CA PRO A 462 -10.31 17.94 8.58
C PRO A 462 -11.23 16.77 8.21
N ASP A 463 -10.69 15.69 7.64
CA ASP A 463 -11.45 14.54 7.13
C ASP A 463 -11.67 13.41 8.15
N LEU A 464 -11.23 13.59 9.39
CA LEU A 464 -11.46 12.61 10.45
C LEU A 464 -12.92 12.57 10.87
N ARG A 465 -13.34 11.40 11.36
CA ARG A 465 -14.70 11.14 11.84
C ARG A 465 -14.65 10.81 13.33
N PRO A 466 -15.72 11.13 14.08
CA PRO A 466 -15.80 10.70 15.47
C PRO A 466 -15.99 9.18 15.54
N ALA A 467 -15.71 8.59 16.69
CA ALA A 467 -16.27 7.28 17.01
C ALA A 467 -17.71 7.49 17.54
N PHE A 468 -18.63 6.61 17.18
CA PHE A 468 -20.05 6.78 17.51
C PHE A 468 -20.60 5.53 18.20
N ARG A 469 -21.24 5.73 19.35
CA ARG A 469 -21.76 4.65 20.19
C ARG A 469 -23.29 4.68 20.24
N VAL A 470 -23.85 3.48 20.19
CA VAL A 470 -25.23 3.17 20.61
C VAL A 470 -25.21 2.22 21.80
N ASP A 471 -26.07 2.48 22.77
CA ASP A 471 -26.40 1.54 23.84
C ASP A 471 -27.70 0.82 23.47
N LEU A 472 -27.67 -0.51 23.54
CA LEU A 472 -28.72 -1.35 22.97
C LEU A 472 -29.27 -2.32 24.03
N LEU A 473 -30.55 -2.63 23.90
CA LEU A 473 -31.22 -3.75 24.55
C LEU A 473 -31.65 -4.75 23.48
N ASP A 474 -31.16 -5.98 23.57
CA ASP A 474 -31.75 -7.09 22.81
C ASP A 474 -33.09 -7.48 23.45
N THR A 475 -34.20 -7.11 22.82
CA THR A 475 -35.55 -7.36 23.35
C THR A 475 -35.89 -8.83 23.49
N ALA A 476 -35.18 -9.72 22.77
CA ALA A 476 -35.43 -11.16 22.85
C ALA A 476 -34.76 -11.81 24.08
N SER A 477 -33.58 -11.33 24.48
CA SER A 477 -32.81 -11.91 25.60
C SER A 477 -32.86 -11.06 26.87
N GLY A 478 -33.20 -9.77 26.77
CA GLY A 478 -33.12 -8.80 27.86
C GLY A 478 -31.70 -8.26 28.10
N GLU A 479 -30.71 -8.73 27.35
CA GLU A 479 -29.31 -8.33 27.51
C GLU A 479 -29.05 -6.91 27.00
N LYS A 480 -28.23 -6.18 27.73
CA LYS A 480 -27.79 -4.83 27.37
C LYS A 480 -26.33 -4.83 26.95
N PHE A 481 -26.01 -4.08 25.90
CA PHE A 481 -24.64 -3.95 25.43
C PHE A 481 -24.42 -2.65 24.67
N SER A 482 -23.15 -2.25 24.55
CA SER A 482 -22.74 -1.09 23.75
C SER A 482 -22.13 -1.54 22.44
N ALA A 483 -22.43 -0.80 21.37
CA ALA A 483 -21.79 -0.94 20.07
C ALA A 483 -21.19 0.40 19.64
N VAL A 484 -19.97 0.40 19.13
CA VAL A 484 -19.25 1.60 18.66
C VAL A 484 -18.81 1.39 17.21
N THR A 485 -19.13 2.32 16.32
CA THR A 485 -18.60 2.35 14.94
C THR A 485 -17.45 3.35 14.85
N VAL A 486 -16.44 3.02 14.04
CA VAL A 486 -15.25 3.85 13.81
C VAL A 486 -14.90 3.88 12.33
N HIS A 487 -14.30 4.99 11.90
CA HIS A 487 -13.55 5.04 10.65
C HIS A 487 -12.30 5.87 10.89
N LEU A 488 -11.16 5.19 11.08
CA LEU A 488 -9.90 5.84 11.47
C LEU A 488 -9.19 6.51 10.28
N LYS A 489 -8.13 7.29 10.55
CA LYS A 489 -7.40 8.02 9.52
C LYS A 489 -6.91 7.09 8.40
N SER A 490 -7.40 7.33 7.19
CA SER A 490 -6.95 6.63 5.97
C SER A 490 -5.42 6.62 5.81
N MET A 491 -4.89 5.50 5.28
CA MET A 491 -3.48 5.32 4.90
C MET A 491 -3.00 6.25 3.76
N ARG A 492 -3.90 7.09 3.23
CA ARG A 492 -3.58 8.12 2.24
C ARG A 492 -2.57 9.13 2.80
N GLY A 493 -1.47 9.30 2.06
CA GLY A 493 -0.25 9.98 2.53
C GLY A 493 0.86 9.00 2.94
N GLY A 494 0.58 7.70 2.87
CA GLY A 494 1.49 6.61 3.24
C GLY A 494 1.07 5.97 4.57
N PRO A 495 1.05 4.62 4.67
CA PRO A 495 0.65 3.93 5.90
C PRO A 495 1.50 4.34 7.10
N GLU A 496 2.82 4.44 6.92
CA GLU A 496 3.76 4.84 7.98
C GLU A 496 3.56 6.30 8.43
N ALA A 497 3.38 7.23 7.49
CA ALA A 497 3.22 8.65 7.81
C ALA A 497 1.90 8.96 8.54
N THR A 498 0.89 8.12 8.33
CA THR A 498 -0.44 8.27 8.94
C THR A 498 -0.66 7.42 10.19
N ALA A 499 0.21 6.43 10.43
CA ALA A 499 0.16 5.55 11.60
C ALA A 499 0.13 6.28 12.96
N PRO A 500 0.87 7.40 13.18
CA PRO A 500 0.79 8.14 14.44
C PRO A 500 -0.62 8.69 14.73
N VAL A 501 -1.36 9.09 13.69
CA VAL A 501 -2.73 9.59 13.83
C VAL A 501 -3.67 8.45 14.24
N ARG A 502 -3.59 7.29 13.57
CA ARG A 502 -4.42 6.12 13.92
C ARG A 502 -4.10 5.60 15.33
N THR A 503 -2.83 5.59 15.71
CA THR A 503 -2.39 5.21 17.06
C THR A 503 -2.96 6.15 18.12
N GLU A 504 -2.93 7.46 17.87
CA GLU A 504 -3.51 8.46 18.76
C GLU A 504 -5.04 8.35 18.84
N GLN A 505 -5.72 8.10 17.72
CA GLN A 505 -7.16 7.83 17.71
C GLN A 505 -7.51 6.58 18.54
N ALA A 506 -6.73 5.49 18.40
CA ALA A 506 -6.91 4.28 19.20
C ALA A 506 -6.66 4.54 20.70
N ARG A 507 -5.66 5.38 21.05
CA ARG A 507 -5.37 5.78 22.43
C ARG A 507 -6.50 6.59 23.04
N ILE A 508 -7.02 7.59 22.32
CA ILE A 508 -8.16 8.40 22.74
C ILE A 508 -9.37 7.50 22.96
N LEU A 509 -9.69 6.63 21.98
CA LEU A 509 -10.83 5.73 22.09
C LEU A 509 -10.71 4.77 23.29
N ALA A 510 -9.54 4.18 23.51
CA ALA A 510 -9.28 3.33 24.67
C ALA A 510 -9.51 4.06 25.99
N ALA A 511 -9.07 5.32 26.10
CA ALA A 511 -9.26 6.16 27.27
C ALA A 511 -10.74 6.52 27.48
N SER A 512 -11.44 6.94 26.43
CA SER A 512 -12.84 7.37 26.50
C SER A 512 -13.80 6.22 26.79
N LEU A 513 -13.55 5.02 26.26
CA LEU A 513 -14.34 3.83 26.60
C LEU A 513 -14.05 3.36 28.03
N GLY A 514 -12.81 3.47 28.47
CA GLY A 514 -12.41 3.15 29.83
C GLY A 514 -12.38 1.65 30.15
N LYS A 515 -12.05 1.35 31.40
CA LYS A 515 -11.83 -0.04 31.85
C LYS A 515 -13.12 -0.86 31.93
N ASP A 516 -14.24 -0.20 32.26
CA ASP A 516 -15.53 -0.84 32.54
C ASP A 516 -16.41 -0.99 31.29
N PHE A 517 -15.93 -0.57 30.11
CA PHE A 517 -16.64 -0.77 28.85
C PHE A 517 -16.87 -2.25 28.57
N ARG A 518 -18.13 -2.58 28.22
CA ARG A 518 -18.56 -3.91 27.80
C ARG A 518 -19.33 -3.79 26.49
N GLY A 519 -18.73 -4.23 25.39
CA GLY A 519 -19.31 -4.00 24.08
C GLY A 519 -18.41 -4.37 22.92
N ILE A 520 -18.86 -3.95 21.75
CA ILE A 520 -18.25 -4.24 20.45
C ILE A 520 -17.87 -2.91 19.80
N VAL A 521 -16.72 -2.89 19.14
CA VAL A 521 -16.27 -1.78 18.29
C VAL A 521 -16.02 -2.36 16.90
N ALA A 522 -16.57 -1.77 15.86
CA ALA A 522 -16.32 -2.24 14.50
C ALA A 522 -16.23 -1.09 13.50
N GLY A 523 -15.69 -1.37 12.32
CA GLY A 523 -15.64 -0.44 11.19
C GLY A 523 -14.32 -0.52 10.44
N ASP A 524 -14.05 0.52 9.67
CA ASP A 524 -12.82 0.68 8.88
C ASP A 524 -11.69 1.25 9.75
N TRP A 525 -10.79 0.37 10.16
CA TRP A 525 -9.64 0.73 11.00
C TRP A 525 -8.52 1.39 10.20
N ASN A 526 -8.57 1.34 8.86
CA ASN A 526 -7.53 1.83 7.96
C ASN A 526 -6.12 1.35 8.35
N THR A 527 -6.02 0.16 8.92
CA THR A 527 -4.76 -0.52 9.26
C THR A 527 -4.93 -2.02 9.12
N PHE A 528 -3.85 -2.73 8.80
CA PHE A 528 -3.85 -4.19 8.65
C PHE A 528 -4.07 -4.89 10.01
N LEU A 529 -5.28 -5.35 10.28
CA LEU A 529 -5.68 -5.93 11.57
C LEU A 529 -4.86 -7.16 12.00
N ASP A 530 -4.30 -7.89 11.04
CA ASP A 530 -3.48 -9.08 11.26
C ASP A 530 -2.07 -8.79 11.80
N LYS A 531 -1.58 -7.55 11.63
CA LYS A 531 -0.18 -7.20 11.92
C LYS A 531 0.05 -5.77 12.42
N THR A 532 -1.02 -5.03 12.71
CA THR A 532 -0.93 -3.65 13.16
C THR A 532 -0.41 -3.54 14.59
N ARG A 533 0.34 -2.47 14.86
CA ARG A 533 0.67 -1.99 16.22
C ARG A 533 -0.08 -0.72 16.59
N GLU A 534 -0.82 -0.16 15.65
CA GLU A 534 -1.52 1.11 15.84
C GLU A 534 -2.74 0.94 16.75
N LEU A 535 -3.25 -0.30 16.85
CA LEU A 535 -4.32 -0.66 17.77
C LEU A 535 -3.82 -1.15 19.14
N ASP A 536 -2.50 -1.17 19.38
CA ASP A 536 -1.92 -1.55 20.67
C ASP A 536 -2.57 -0.82 21.86
N PRO A 537 -2.93 0.48 21.80
CA PRO A 537 -3.62 1.15 22.90
C PRO A 537 -4.97 0.48 23.28
N LEU A 538 -5.74 0.01 22.30
CA LEU A 538 -6.99 -0.72 22.53
C LEU A 538 -6.69 -2.14 23.05
N LEU A 539 -5.72 -2.84 22.46
CA LEU A 539 -5.34 -4.19 22.91
C LEU A 539 -4.86 -4.18 24.36
N ASN A 540 -4.02 -3.21 24.72
CA ASN A 540 -3.53 -2.98 26.08
C ASN A 540 -4.66 -2.61 27.05
N ALA A 541 -5.74 -2.00 26.56
CA ALA A 541 -6.95 -1.71 27.33
C ALA A 541 -7.90 -2.92 27.46
N GLY A 542 -7.50 -4.11 26.97
CA GLY A 542 -8.23 -5.37 27.10
C GLY A 542 -9.23 -5.67 25.98
N PHE A 543 -9.19 -4.92 24.88
CA PHE A 543 -9.95 -5.26 23.67
C PHE A 543 -9.30 -6.44 22.94
N LYS A 544 -10.12 -7.24 22.27
CA LYS A 544 -9.69 -8.37 21.45
C LYS A 544 -10.15 -8.16 20.02
N ILE A 545 -9.26 -8.38 19.06
CA ILE A 545 -9.62 -8.45 17.63
C ILE A 545 -10.35 -9.77 17.41
N ALA A 546 -11.47 -9.74 16.71
CA ALA A 546 -12.16 -10.94 16.26
C ALA A 546 -11.31 -11.64 15.19
N ASN A 547 -10.98 -12.92 15.40
CA ASN A 547 -10.18 -13.72 14.47
C ASN A 547 -8.84 -13.06 14.05
N PRO A 548 -7.90 -12.76 14.96
CA PRO A 548 -6.73 -11.91 14.68
C PRO A 548 -5.77 -12.47 13.61
N GLY A 549 -5.80 -13.78 13.32
CA GLY A 549 -4.94 -14.41 12.30
C GLY A 549 -5.51 -14.40 10.88
N ASP A 550 -6.73 -13.90 10.69
CA ASP A 550 -7.35 -13.85 9.37
C ASP A 550 -6.83 -12.69 8.53
N THR A 551 -6.35 -13.04 7.34
CA THR A 551 -5.74 -12.15 6.35
C THR A 551 -6.66 -11.88 5.15
N THR A 552 -7.93 -12.30 5.22
CA THR A 552 -8.90 -12.12 4.13
C THR A 552 -9.05 -10.64 3.81
N SER A 553 -8.92 -10.28 2.53
CA SER A 553 -8.99 -8.89 2.10
C SER A 553 -10.39 -8.33 2.28
N THR A 554 -10.51 -7.21 2.99
CA THR A 554 -11.78 -6.50 3.21
C THR A 554 -11.92 -5.27 2.32
N GLN A 555 -10.84 -4.86 1.63
CA GLN A 555 -10.84 -3.70 0.74
C GLN A 555 -10.20 -4.02 -0.62
N SER A 556 -10.62 -3.30 -1.67
CA SER A 556 -10.25 -3.54 -3.07
C SER A 556 -8.75 -3.43 -3.40
N MET A 557 -7.98 -2.70 -2.60
CA MET A 557 -6.53 -2.54 -2.72
C MET A 557 -5.75 -3.62 -1.96
N GLY A 558 -6.44 -4.52 -1.27
CA GLY A 558 -5.81 -5.61 -0.53
C GLY A 558 -5.75 -5.37 0.99
N GLY A 559 -5.75 -6.48 1.72
CA GLY A 559 -5.56 -6.51 3.17
C GLY A 559 -6.85 -6.39 3.96
N ARG A 560 -6.75 -6.73 5.25
CA ARG A 560 -7.85 -6.69 6.20
C ARG A 560 -7.80 -5.39 7.00
N LEU A 561 -8.61 -4.43 6.58
CA LEU A 561 -8.70 -3.10 7.18
C LEU A 561 -9.95 -2.95 8.04
N ASP A 562 -10.96 -3.77 7.75
CA ASP A 562 -12.27 -3.72 8.39
C ASP A 562 -12.43 -4.91 9.34
N GLY A 563 -13.15 -4.71 10.43
CA GLY A 563 -13.39 -5.80 11.37
C GLY A 563 -13.91 -5.39 12.74
N PHE A 564 -14.03 -6.39 13.61
CA PHE A 564 -14.62 -6.27 14.94
C PHE A 564 -13.56 -6.39 16.02
N LEU A 565 -13.63 -5.48 16.99
CA LEU A 565 -12.98 -5.58 18.29
C LEU A 565 -14.07 -5.73 19.36
N TYR A 566 -13.78 -6.44 20.44
CA TYR A 566 -14.74 -6.61 21.54
C TYR A 566 -14.06 -6.64 22.89
N LYS A 567 -14.81 -6.25 23.92
CA LYS A 567 -14.37 -6.26 25.32
C LYS A 567 -15.53 -6.59 26.24
N GLY A 568 -15.34 -7.54 27.14
CA GLY A 568 -16.29 -7.82 28.23
C GLY A 568 -17.70 -8.26 27.82
N ILE A 569 -17.90 -8.73 26.60
CA ILE A 569 -19.23 -9.15 26.12
C ILE A 569 -19.65 -10.52 26.70
N PRO A 570 -20.96 -10.73 26.97
CA PRO A 570 -21.50 -12.02 27.44
C PRO A 570 -21.70 -13.06 26.32
N TRP A 571 -21.27 -12.75 25.09
CA TRP A 571 -21.43 -13.62 23.92
C TRP A 571 -20.11 -14.20 23.44
N LEU A 572 -20.20 -15.36 22.80
CA LEU A 572 -19.17 -15.86 21.89
C LEU A 572 -19.40 -15.22 20.53
N MET A 573 -18.39 -14.50 20.04
CA MET A 573 -18.38 -13.96 18.68
C MET A 573 -17.77 -14.98 17.72
N SER A 574 -18.47 -15.29 16.63
CA SER A 574 -17.92 -16.14 15.57
C SER A 574 -16.82 -15.42 14.78
N ASN A 575 -16.02 -16.18 14.04
CA ASN A 575 -15.13 -15.57 13.06
C ASN A 575 -15.95 -14.76 12.05
N PRO A 576 -15.55 -13.51 11.74
CA PRO A 576 -16.20 -12.73 10.69
C PRO A 576 -16.05 -13.42 9.33
N GLU A 577 -17.13 -13.44 8.56
CA GLU A 577 -17.15 -13.86 7.15
C GLU A 577 -17.11 -12.61 6.27
N VAL A 578 -16.24 -12.59 5.27
CA VAL A 578 -16.11 -11.48 4.32
C VAL A 578 -16.83 -11.81 3.02
N ARG A 579 -17.70 -10.91 2.57
CA ARG A 579 -18.32 -10.94 1.23
C ARG A 579 -17.70 -9.82 0.38
N PRO A 580 -16.67 -10.11 -0.43
CA PRO A 580 -15.89 -9.10 -1.13
C PRO A 580 -16.58 -8.67 -2.43
N PHE A 581 -17.69 -7.93 -2.35
CA PHE A 581 -18.46 -7.49 -3.52
C PHE A 581 -17.61 -6.79 -4.58
N PHE A 582 -16.59 -6.04 -4.15
CA PHE A 582 -15.62 -5.36 -5.01
C PHE A 582 -14.82 -6.29 -5.94
N GLN A 583 -14.74 -7.60 -5.63
CA GLN A 583 -14.10 -8.59 -6.51
C GLN A 583 -15.02 -9.09 -7.62
N ASN A 584 -16.34 -8.87 -7.52
CA ASN A 584 -17.27 -9.23 -8.57
C ASN A 584 -17.22 -8.17 -9.68
N PRO A 585 -16.75 -8.49 -10.90
CA PRO A 585 -16.63 -7.52 -11.98
C PRO A 585 -17.97 -6.96 -12.46
N ARG A 586 -19.11 -7.55 -12.06
CA ARG A 586 -20.45 -7.06 -12.37
C ARG A 586 -21.01 -6.11 -11.31
N ILE A 587 -20.48 -6.16 -10.09
CA ILE A 587 -20.80 -5.20 -9.02
C ILE A 587 -19.84 -4.03 -9.07
N THR A 588 -18.54 -4.30 -9.29
CA THR A 588 -17.46 -3.31 -9.33
C THR A 588 -17.35 -2.48 -8.04
N ARG A 589 -16.51 -1.44 -8.04
CA ARG A 589 -16.42 -0.43 -6.96
C ARG A 589 -17.59 0.56 -6.96
N GLY A 590 -18.61 0.39 -7.81
CA GLY A 590 -19.76 1.29 -7.83
C GLY A 590 -20.66 1.16 -6.59
N LEU A 591 -20.74 -0.05 -6.00
CA LEU A 591 -21.50 -0.31 -4.78
C LEU A 591 -20.69 0.02 -3.53
N SER A 592 -19.52 -0.60 -3.39
CA SER A 592 -18.52 -0.32 -2.36
C SER A 592 -17.18 -0.94 -2.77
N ASP A 593 -16.08 -0.30 -2.41
CA ASP A 593 -14.74 -0.82 -2.54
C ASP A 593 -14.28 -1.62 -1.30
N HIS A 594 -15.19 -1.80 -0.33
CA HIS A 594 -15.05 -2.68 0.83
C HIS A 594 -16.03 -3.86 0.77
N GLY A 595 -15.63 -4.96 1.39
CA GLY A 595 -16.45 -6.14 1.57
C GLY A 595 -17.41 -5.97 2.73
N LEU A 596 -18.56 -6.64 2.67
CA LEU A 596 -19.46 -6.75 3.80
C LEU A 596 -18.91 -7.82 4.76
N LEU A 597 -18.68 -7.46 6.02
CA LEU A 597 -18.31 -8.41 7.06
C LEU A 597 -19.53 -8.82 7.85
N SER A 598 -19.67 -10.12 8.14
CA SER A 598 -20.76 -10.66 8.95
C SER A 598 -20.22 -11.53 10.08
N THR A 599 -20.67 -11.31 11.32
CA THR A 599 -20.35 -12.20 12.46
C THR A 599 -21.62 -12.50 13.27
N THR A 600 -21.57 -13.58 14.05
CA THR A 600 -22.67 -14.02 14.91
C THR A 600 -22.26 -13.95 16.38
N LEU A 601 -23.12 -13.40 17.23
CA LEU A 601 -23.00 -13.46 18.69
C LEU A 601 -23.91 -14.55 19.24
N ARG A 602 -23.32 -15.54 19.90
CA ARG A 602 -24.03 -16.62 20.59
C ARG A 602 -23.96 -16.42 22.09
N PRO A 603 -25.06 -16.55 22.85
CA PRO A 603 -24.99 -16.46 24.31
C PRO A 603 -23.95 -17.45 24.83
N GLN A 604 -23.04 -17.00 25.70
CA GLN A 604 -22.24 -17.95 26.46
C GLN A 604 -23.23 -18.71 27.35
N ARG A 605 -23.57 -19.93 26.97
CA ARG A 605 -24.19 -20.85 27.91
C ARG A 605 -23.16 -21.00 29.01
N THR A 606 -23.41 -20.36 30.16
CA THR A 606 -22.78 -20.79 31.39
C THR A 606 -23.18 -22.25 31.52
N THR A 607 -22.29 -23.14 31.10
CA THR A 607 -22.23 -24.45 31.69
C THR A 607 -21.96 -24.13 33.15
N VAL A 608 -23.02 -23.92 33.93
CA VAL A 608 -22.96 -24.22 35.35
C VAL A 608 -22.34 -25.59 35.33
N PRO A 609 -21.11 -25.78 35.86
CA PRO A 609 -20.61 -27.11 36.02
C PRO A 609 -21.70 -27.77 36.83
N ILE A 610 -22.46 -28.67 36.20
CA ILE A 610 -23.21 -29.65 36.95
C ILE A 610 -22.06 -30.38 37.63
N LEU A 611 -21.75 -29.95 38.85
CA LEU A 611 -21.21 -30.81 39.87
C LEU A 611 -22.18 -31.98 39.84
N GLN A 612 -21.85 -32.96 39.01
CA GLN A 612 -22.23 -34.33 39.27
C GLN A 612 -21.64 -34.55 40.64
N TYR A 613 -22.48 -34.31 41.63
CA TYR A 613 -22.34 -34.84 42.96
C TYR A 613 -22.42 -36.35 42.74
N ILE A 614 -21.31 -36.95 42.30
CA ILE A 614 -21.11 -38.38 42.35
C ILE A 614 -20.98 -38.62 43.85
N PRO A 615 -21.98 -39.22 44.52
CA PRO A 615 -21.82 -39.57 45.91
C PRO A 615 -20.61 -40.53 45.96
N THR A 616 -19.59 -40.17 46.71
CA THR A 616 -18.48 -41.05 47.04
C THR A 616 -18.98 -42.16 47.96
N TRP A 617 -19.72 -43.12 47.41
CA TRP A 617 -20.15 -44.36 48.06
C TRP A 617 -20.18 -45.49 47.03
N ALA A 618 -19.02 -45.78 46.43
CA ALA A 618 -18.73 -47.08 45.84
C ALA A 618 -17.24 -47.17 45.54
N SER A 619 -16.44 -47.46 46.57
CA SER A 619 -15.13 -48.07 46.38
C SER A 619 -15.34 -49.43 45.69
N PHE A 620 -15.17 -49.46 44.37
CA PHE A 620 -15.11 -50.70 43.61
C PHE A 620 -13.72 -51.31 43.85
N ASP A 621 -13.67 -52.24 44.81
CA ASP A 621 -12.52 -53.11 45.04
C ASP A 621 -12.32 -54.02 43.83
N ARG A 622 -11.24 -53.80 43.08
CA ARG A 622 -10.86 -54.59 41.90
C ARG A 622 -10.19 -55.94 42.24
N SER A 623 -10.14 -56.36 43.50
CA SER A 623 -9.54 -57.64 43.92
C SER A 623 -10.53 -58.81 44.04
N ARG A 624 -11.80 -58.65 43.64
CA ARG A 624 -12.77 -59.74 43.62
C ARG A 624 -13.42 -59.92 42.25
N ASN A 625 -12.74 -60.73 41.43
CA ASN A 625 -13.19 -61.66 40.37
C ASN A 625 -12.35 -61.54 39.09
#